data_AF-X1D6Y7-F1
#
_entry.id   AF-X1D6Y7-F1
#
_cell.length_a   1.000
_cell.length_b   1.000
_cell.length_c   1.000
_cell.angle_alpha   90.00
_cell.angle_beta   90.00
_cell.angle_gamma   90.00
#
_symmetry.space_group_name_H-M   'P 1'
#
loop_
_entity.id
_entity.type
_entity.pdbx_description
1 polymer ?
#
loop_
_entity_poly.entity_id
_entity_poly.type
_entity_poly.pdbx_seq_one_letter_code
_entity_poly.pdbx_strand_id
1 'polypeptide(L)' 'MKELLEYIAKALVDKPDKVEVNEVGEGRSIILQLKVDEADVGKVIGKKGRIANALRVIIKSVAT' A
#
# COMPACT_ATOMS: atom_id res chain seq x y z
N MET A 1 -0.36 5.31 9.81
CA MET A 1 -1.00 4.87 8.54
C MET A 1 -0.15 3.84 7.79
N LYS A 2 1.18 3.99 7.80
CA LYS A 2 2.13 2.99 7.31
C LYS A 2 1.81 1.54 7.73
N GLU A 3 1.60 1.28 9.03
CA GLU A 3 1.40 -0.09 9.54
C GLU A 3 0.17 -0.79 8.95
N LEU A 4 -0.94 -0.05 8.77
CA LEU A 4 -2.15 -0.61 8.15
C LEU A 4 -1.92 -0.96 6.68
N LEU A 5 -1.26 -0.07 5.93
CA LEU A 5 -0.92 -0.32 4.54
C LEU A 5 0.02 -1.53 4.41
N GLU A 6 1.02 -1.62 5.29
CA GLU A 6 1.98 -2.72 5.32
C GLU A 6 1.30 -4.05 5.66
N TYR A 7 0.42 -4.06 6.66
CA TYR A 7 -0.36 -5.25 7.05
C TYR A 7 -1.22 -5.77 5.90
N ILE A 8 -1.98 -4.88 5.24
CA ILE A 8 -2.85 -5.30 4.14
C ILE A 8 -1.99 -5.75 2.94
N ALA A 9 -0.92 -5.02 2.60
CA ALA A 9 -0.05 -5.38 1.49
C ALA A 9 0.61 -6.75 1.71
N LYS A 10 1.10 -7.05 2.92
CA LYS A 10 1.66 -8.36 3.28
C LYS A 10 0.68 -9.52 3.09
N ALA A 11 -0.62 -9.28 3.29
CA ALA A 11 -1.64 -10.30 3.08
C ALA A 11 -2.01 -10.53 1.61
N LEU A 12 -1.62 -9.63 0.69
CA LEU A 12 -1.98 -9.69 -0.73
C LEU A 12 -0.90 -10.33 -1.62
N VAL A 13 0.33 -10.47 -1.11
CA VAL A 13 1.52 -10.83 -1.88
C VAL A 13 2.05 -12.20 -1.49
N ASP A 14 2.84 -12.82 -2.37
CA ASP A 14 3.49 -14.10 -2.05
C ASP A 14 4.76 -13.92 -1.22
N LYS A 15 5.43 -12.76 -1.35
CA LYS A 15 6.66 -12.43 -0.63
C LYS A 15 6.43 -11.31 0.39
N PRO A 16 5.80 -11.59 1.55
CA PRO A 16 5.49 -10.58 2.55
C PRO A 16 6.75 -9.95 3.17
N ASP A 17 7.89 -10.63 3.13
CA ASP A 17 9.19 -10.11 3.57
C ASP A 17 9.75 -9.01 2.67
N LYS A 18 9.26 -8.91 1.42
CA LYS A 18 9.64 -7.89 0.43
C LYS A 18 8.71 -6.68 0.41
N VAL A 19 7.77 -6.60 1.36
CA VAL A 19 6.88 -5.45 1.51
C VAL A 19 7.56 -4.39 2.35
N GLU A 20 7.82 -3.24 1.73
CA GLU A 20 8.37 -2.07 2.39
C GLU A 20 7.41 -0.89 2.21
N VAL A 21 7.09 -0.22 3.32
CA VAL A 21 6.30 1.02 3.30
C VAL A 21 7.14 2.16 3.86
N ASN A 22 7.31 3.19 3.04
CA ASN A 22 7.94 4.44 3.43
C ASN A 22 6.89 5.54 3.55
N GLU A 23 7.02 6.36 4.60
CA GLU A 23 6.12 7.47 4.89
C GLU A 23 6.94 8.76 4.83
N VAL A 24 6.61 9.62 3.86
CA VAL A 24 7.29 10.90 3.63
C VAL A 24 6.31 12.03 3.90
N GLY A 25 6.62 12.88 4.87
CA GLY A 25 5.87 14.10 5.13
C GLY A 25 6.32 15.23 4.20
N GLU A 26 5.40 15.77 3.40
CA GLU A 26 5.62 16.97 2.59
C GLU A 26 4.60 18.05 2.99
N GLY A 27 5.01 18.98 3.85
CA GLY A 27 4.17 20.08 4.31
C GLY A 27 2.92 19.58 5.04
N ARG A 28 1.74 19.74 4.42
CA ARG A 28 0.45 19.25 4.95
C ARG A 28 0.02 17.90 4.35
N SER A 29 0.85 17.32 3.50
CA SER A 29 0.58 16.06 2.81
C SER A 29 1.47 14.95 3.35
N ILE A 30 0.92 13.74 3.39
CA ILE A 30 1.67 12.53 3.71
C ILE A 30 1.68 11.66 2.45
N ILE A 31 2.88 11.29 1.99
CA ILE A 31 3.09 10.39 0.87
C ILE A 31 3.45 9.02 1.43
N LEU A 32 2.63 8.02 1.12
CA LEU A 32 2.92 6.62 1.43
C LEU A 32 3.44 5.92 0.17
N GLN A 33 4.68 5.46 0.22
CA GLN A 33 5.32 4.70 -0.84
C GLN A 33 5.30 3.23 -0.45
N LEU A 34 4.58 2.42 -1.22
CA LEU A 34 4.55 0.95 -1.08
C LEU A 34 5.46 0.34 -2.14
N LYS A 35 6.46 -0.41 -1.69
CA LYS A 35 7.35 -1.21 -2.53
C LYS A 35 7.12 -2.68 -2.23
N VAL A 36 7.04 -3.48 -3.29
CA VAL A 36 6.85 -4.93 -3.25
C VAL A 36 7.76 -5.59 -4.29
N ASP A 37 7.89 -6.91 -4.22
CA ASP A 37 8.57 -7.69 -5.26
C ASP A 37 7.87 -7.54 -6.62
N GLU A 38 8.65 -7.57 -7.71
CA GLU A 38 8.13 -7.38 -9.07
C GLU A 38 7.01 -8.37 -9.42
N ALA A 39 7.14 -9.62 -8.96
CA ALA A 39 6.13 -10.66 -9.19
C ALA A 39 4.78 -10.37 -8.50
N ASP A 40 4.80 -9.53 -7.46
CA ASP A 40 3.64 -9.23 -6.62
C ASP A 40 2.92 -7.93 -7.01
N VAL A 41 3.52 -7.10 -7.87
CA VAL A 41 2.94 -5.82 -8.32
C VAL A 41 1.53 -6.02 -8.89
N GLY A 42 1.34 -7.05 -9.73
CA GLY A 42 0.04 -7.36 -10.31
C GLY A 42 -1.05 -7.66 -9.28
N LYS A 43 -0.68 -8.29 -8.15
CA LYS A 43 -1.60 -8.63 -7.05
C LYS A 43 -2.03 -7.39 -6.27
N VAL A 44 -1.10 -6.49 -6.01
CA VAL A 44 -1.37 -5.22 -5.30
C VAL A 44 -2.21 -4.27 -6.16
N ILE A 45 -1.91 -4.18 -7.46
CA ILE A 45 -2.69 -3.34 -8.37
C ILE A 45 -4.10 -3.92 -8.57
N GLY A 46 -4.18 -5.23 -8.81
CA GLY A 46 -5.42 -5.93 -9.12
C GLY A 46 -5.99 -5.57 -10.49
N LYS A 47 -6.96 -6.37 -10.97
CA LYS A 47 -7.59 -6.17 -12.28
C LYS A 47 -8.19 -4.76 -12.38
N LYS A 48 -7.76 -3.99 -13.39
CA LYS A 48 -8.14 -2.57 -13.60
C LYS A 48 -7.85 -1.66 -12.39
N GLY A 49 -6.83 -1.97 -11.59
CA GLY A 49 -6.46 -1.17 -10.42
C GLY A 49 -7.42 -1.28 -9.23
N ARG A 50 -8.33 -2.26 -9.23
CA ARG A 50 -9.41 -2.37 -8.22
C ARG A 50 -8.85 -2.44 -6.79
N ILE A 51 -7.79 -3.21 -6.56
CA ILE A 51 -7.21 -3.41 -5.23
C ILE A 51 -6.49 -2.14 -4.79
N ALA A 52 -5.65 -1.56 -5.65
CA ALA A 52 -4.98 -0.28 -5.36
C ALA A 52 -5.98 0.86 -5.07
N ASN A 53 -7.12 0.91 -5.77
CA ASN A 53 -8.15 1.90 -5.51
C ASN A 53 -8.85 1.67 -4.16
N ALA A 54 -9.16 0.42 -3.81
CA ALA A 54 -9.72 0.09 -2.50
C ALA A 54 -8.77 0.45 -1.35
N LEU A 55 -7.47 0.14 -1.50
CA LEU A 55 -6.43 0.53 -0.55
C LEU A 55 -6.41 2.05 -0.34
N ARG A 56 -6.46 2.84 -1.42
CA ARG A 56 -6.52 4.32 -1.30
C ARG A 56 -7.74 4.80 -0.54
N VAL A 57 -8.91 4.19 -0.74
CA VAL A 57 -10.14 4.54 0.01
C VAL A 57 -9.96 4.25 1.49
N ILE A 58 -9.52 3.04 1.84
CA ILE A 58 -9.32 2.63 3.24
C ILE A 58 -8.36 3.59 3.94
N ILE A 59 -7.19 3.84 3.35
CA ILE A 59 -6.18 4.72 3.93
C ILE A 59 -6.70 6.14 4.10
N LYS A 60 -7.44 6.69 3.12
CA LYS A 60 -8.07 8.01 3.25
C LYS A 60 -9.12 8.05 4.36
N SER A 61 -9.86 6.96 4.60
CA SER A 61 -10.89 6.89 5.64
C SER A 61 -10.30 6.88 7.06
N VAL A 62 -9.09 6.34 7.25
CA VAL A 62 -8.38 6.39 8.55
C VAL A 62 -7.45 7.59 8.70
N ALA A 63 -7.15 8.32 7.62
CA ALA A 63 -6.42 9.58 7.67
C ALA A 63 -7.33 10.67 8.27
N THR A 64 -7.32 10.78 9.60
CA THR A 64 -7.94 11.88 10.36
C THR A 64 -6.98 13.05 10.46
#